data_AF-A0A9W4WMC9-F1
#
_entry.id   AF-A0A9W4WMC9-F1
#
_cell.length_a   1.000
_cell.length_b   1.000
_cell.length_c   1.000
_cell.angle_alpha   90.00
_cell.angle_beta   90.00
_cell.angle_gamma   90.00
#
_symmetry.space_group_name_H-M   'P 1'
#
loop_
_entity.id
_entity.type
_entity.pdbx_description
1 polymer ?
#
loop_
_entity_poly.entity_id
_entity_poly.type
_entity_poly.pdbx_seq_one_letter_code
_entity_poly.pdbx_strand_id
1 'polypeptide(L)'
;MASKMRKTTKTDDAKSTAPQLFDIQKCCGSYRMRCSRIEDQWLTDDDMKLDVWAGKHGLLKAACDFGAFEGTMIMSESEELLDAICDLDQLEEENAGLSENNEDNSSESSEDDQPARWKKRAAQGNLSGAPAKKTKTATKACHRIYYRMRVADTGTGDVDIDTRSGYLDFSGGDHSGAGYSRFVGVANDFGWLSGKMEFNGKKVAKTPQKWPTSWSRLVCTVG
;
A
#
# COMPACT_ATOMS: atom_id res chain seq x y z
N MET A 1 13.46 -70.46 -28.62
CA MET A 1 13.61 -69.10 -29.17
C MET A 1 12.53 -68.23 -28.57
N ALA A 2 12.94 -67.22 -27.81
CA ALA A 2 12.06 -66.33 -27.04
C ALA A 2 11.72 -65.07 -27.85
N SER A 3 10.52 -64.53 -27.68
CA SER A 3 10.30 -63.08 -27.78
C SER A 3 9.06 -62.67 -27.00
N LYS A 4 9.32 -61.94 -25.91
CA LYS A 4 8.37 -61.36 -24.98
C LYS A 4 8.12 -59.92 -25.45
N MET A 5 6.90 -59.61 -25.90
CA MET A 5 6.53 -58.23 -26.24
C MET A 5 6.48 -57.37 -24.97
N ARG A 6 7.28 -56.30 -24.94
CA ARG A 6 7.29 -55.30 -23.88
C ARG A 6 6.20 -54.25 -24.15
N LYS A 7 5.31 -54.07 -23.18
CA LYS A 7 4.32 -52.99 -23.12
C LYS A 7 5.02 -51.74 -22.59
N THR A 8 5.10 -50.68 -23.39
CA THR A 8 5.59 -49.37 -22.97
C THR A 8 4.43 -48.54 -22.46
N THR A 9 4.35 -48.36 -21.14
CA THR A 9 3.53 -47.31 -20.52
C THR A 9 4.29 -46.00 -20.59
N LYS A 10 3.76 -45.05 -21.34
CA LYS A 10 4.14 -43.63 -21.29
C LYS A 10 3.66 -43.08 -19.94
N THR A 11 4.59 -42.66 -19.10
CA THR A 11 4.31 -41.86 -17.91
C THR A 11 4.45 -40.40 -18.37
N ASP A 12 3.34 -39.67 -18.41
CA ASP A 12 3.35 -38.23 -18.63
C ASP A 12 3.82 -37.56 -17.33
N ASP A 13 5.06 -37.05 -17.34
CA ASP A 13 5.59 -36.19 -16.29
C ASP A 13 4.87 -34.84 -16.32
N ALA A 14 3.76 -34.74 -15.60
CA ALA A 14 3.16 -33.47 -15.22
C ALA A 14 4.12 -32.74 -14.28
N LYS A 15 4.98 -31.90 -14.86
CA LYS A 15 5.87 -30.98 -14.14
C LYS A 15 5.02 -29.96 -13.38
N SER A 16 4.60 -30.35 -12.18
CA SER A 16 3.94 -29.49 -11.19
C SER A 16 4.87 -28.31 -10.89
N THR A 17 4.55 -27.15 -11.46
CA THR A 17 5.26 -25.90 -11.19
C THR A 17 4.64 -25.34 -9.92
N ALA A 18 5.38 -25.40 -8.81
CA ALA A 18 4.94 -24.84 -7.54
C ALA A 18 4.55 -23.36 -7.71
N PRO A 19 3.47 -22.88 -7.07
CA PRO A 19 3.08 -21.48 -7.13
C PRO A 19 4.24 -20.63 -6.59
N GLN A 20 4.73 -19.70 -7.41
CA GLN A 20 5.80 -18.80 -7.00
C GLN A 20 5.30 -17.90 -5.87
N LEU A 21 6.03 -17.93 -4.76
CA LEU A 21 5.82 -17.00 -3.65
C LEU A 21 6.06 -15.57 -4.13
N PHE A 22 5.13 -14.69 -3.77
CA PHE A 22 5.29 -13.27 -3.99
C PHE A 22 6.53 -12.79 -3.22
N ASP A 23 7.38 -12.05 -3.92
CA ASP A 23 8.53 -11.39 -3.31
C ASP A 23 8.32 -9.88 -3.42
N ILE A 24 7.91 -9.28 -2.31
CA ILE A 24 7.66 -7.84 -2.21
C ILE A 24 8.88 -6.99 -2.60
N GLN A 25 10.10 -7.50 -2.39
CA GLN A 25 11.33 -6.77 -2.70
C GLN A 25 11.51 -6.54 -4.20
N LYS A 26 10.87 -7.36 -5.04
CA LYS A 26 10.85 -7.17 -6.50
C LYS A 26 10.09 -5.93 -6.95
N CYS A 27 9.36 -5.27 -6.05
CA CYS A 27 8.70 -4.00 -6.31
C CYS A 27 9.68 -2.81 -6.23
N CYS A 28 10.90 -2.98 -5.71
CA CYS A 28 11.86 -1.90 -5.61
C CYS A 28 12.31 -1.36 -6.97
N GLY A 29 12.54 -0.05 -7.05
CA GLY A 29 13.02 0.66 -8.23
C GLY A 29 12.33 2.00 -8.44
N SER A 30 12.66 2.67 -9.54
CA SER A 30 12.01 3.94 -9.93
C SER A 30 10.89 3.69 -10.93
N TYR A 31 9.77 4.35 -10.72
CA TYR A 31 8.59 4.27 -11.56
C TYR A 31 8.20 5.66 -12.03
N ARG A 32 7.76 5.71 -13.29
CA ARG A 32 7.05 6.86 -13.85
C ARG A 32 5.56 6.62 -13.70
N MET A 33 4.85 7.58 -13.12
CA MET A 33 3.43 7.49 -12.85
C MET A 33 2.61 8.38 -13.78
N ARG A 34 1.36 8.00 -13.98
CA ARG A 34 0.33 8.79 -14.65
C ARG A 34 -0.97 8.76 -13.88
N CYS A 35 -1.61 9.90 -13.74
CA CYS A 35 -2.86 10.08 -13.01
C CYS A 35 -3.66 11.17 -13.73
N SER A 36 -4.70 10.77 -14.45
CA SER A 36 -5.47 11.72 -15.26
C SER A 36 -6.09 12.84 -14.41
N ARG A 37 -6.55 12.52 -13.19
CA ARG A 37 -7.12 13.54 -12.29
C ARG A 37 -6.14 14.63 -11.86
N ILE A 38 -4.86 14.29 -11.74
CA ILE A 38 -3.81 15.27 -11.40
C ILE A 38 -3.41 16.01 -12.68
N GLU A 39 -3.18 15.30 -13.78
CA GLU A 39 -2.83 15.87 -15.09
C GLU A 39 -3.89 16.85 -15.61
N ASP A 40 -5.17 16.64 -15.31
CA ASP A 40 -6.28 17.51 -15.71
C ASP A 40 -6.34 18.81 -14.91
N GLN A 41 -5.80 18.83 -13.68
CA GLN A 41 -5.90 19.99 -12.76
C GLN A 41 -4.60 20.78 -12.64
N TRP A 42 -3.45 20.12 -12.78
CA TRP A 42 -2.14 20.75 -12.75
C TRP A 42 -1.42 20.49 -14.06
N LEU A 43 -1.13 21.57 -14.79
CA LEU A 43 -0.27 21.54 -15.98
C LEU A 43 1.17 21.35 -15.53
N THR A 44 1.52 20.13 -15.16
CA THR A 44 2.91 19.75 -14.84
C THR A 44 3.58 19.23 -16.10
N ASP A 45 4.65 19.91 -16.53
CA ASP A 45 5.52 19.43 -17.62
C ASP A 45 6.35 18.20 -17.21
N ASP A 46 6.50 18.00 -15.89
CA ASP A 46 7.27 16.89 -15.33
C ASP A 46 6.42 15.63 -15.12
N ASP A 47 6.99 14.49 -15.49
CA ASP A 47 6.38 13.19 -15.19
C ASP A 47 6.42 12.92 -13.68
N MET A 48 5.29 12.47 -13.13
CA MET A 48 5.19 12.01 -11.74
C MET A 48 6.08 10.79 -11.50
N LYS A 49 6.72 10.71 -10.32
CA LYS A 49 7.72 9.69 -9.97
C LYS A 49 7.41 9.01 -8.65
N LEU A 50 7.75 7.73 -8.58
CA LEU A 50 7.70 6.92 -7.37
C LEU A 50 8.99 6.11 -7.27
N ASP A 51 9.75 6.33 -6.22
CA ASP A 51 11.01 5.64 -5.96
C ASP A 51 10.86 4.69 -4.77
N VAL A 52 10.77 3.40 -5.03
CA VAL A 52 10.42 2.36 -4.05
C VAL A 52 11.68 1.67 -3.52
N TRP A 53 11.93 1.80 -2.23
CA TRP A 53 13.03 1.19 -1.50
C TRP A 53 12.59 0.01 -0.64
N ALA A 54 13.51 -0.95 -0.51
CA ALA A 54 13.43 -2.03 0.46
C ALA A 54 13.43 -1.46 1.89
N GLY A 55 12.39 -1.79 2.66
CA GLY A 55 12.34 -1.52 4.10
C GLY A 55 12.73 -2.74 4.93
N LYS A 56 12.52 -2.63 6.24
CA LYS A 56 12.68 -3.74 7.19
C LYS A 56 11.36 -4.48 7.36
N HIS A 57 11.41 -5.74 7.80
CA HIS A 57 10.23 -6.51 8.20
C HIS A 57 9.13 -6.64 7.13
N GLY A 58 9.51 -6.76 5.86
CA GLY A 58 8.53 -6.88 4.77
C GLY A 58 7.86 -5.56 4.37
N LEU A 59 8.29 -4.44 4.94
CA LEU A 59 7.85 -3.12 4.54
C LEU A 59 8.64 -2.63 3.32
N LEU A 60 8.01 -1.77 2.54
CA LEU A 60 8.66 -0.92 1.56
C LEU A 60 8.45 0.53 1.95
N LYS A 61 9.39 1.39 1.57
CA LYS A 61 9.28 2.85 1.70
C LYS A 61 9.46 3.46 0.33
N ALA A 62 8.65 4.44 -0.02
CA ALA A 62 8.77 5.12 -1.30
C ALA A 62 8.78 6.63 -1.16
N ALA A 63 9.62 7.28 -1.97
CA ALA A 63 9.53 8.71 -2.19
C ALA A 63 8.52 8.96 -3.32
N CYS A 64 7.53 9.80 -3.06
CA CYS A 64 6.50 10.16 -4.02
C CYS A 64 6.73 11.59 -4.51
N ASP A 65 6.59 11.80 -5.81
CA ASP A 65 6.62 13.10 -6.45
C ASP A 65 5.49 13.13 -7.50
N PHE A 66 4.42 13.85 -7.17
CA PHE A 66 3.26 14.05 -8.02
C PHE A 66 3.30 15.43 -8.70
N GLY A 67 4.45 16.10 -8.73
CA GLY A 67 4.61 17.46 -9.23
C GLY A 67 4.09 18.50 -8.23
N ALA A 68 2.77 18.58 -8.06
CA ALA A 68 2.16 19.50 -7.09
C ALA A 68 2.34 19.06 -5.63
N PHE A 69 2.52 17.75 -5.41
CA PHE A 69 2.65 17.15 -4.09
C PHE A 69 3.88 16.25 -4.04
N GLU A 70 4.65 16.34 -2.97
CA GLU A 70 5.71 15.39 -2.70
C GLU A 70 5.58 14.76 -1.32
N GLY A 71 6.10 13.56 -1.13
CA GLY A 71 5.92 12.90 0.15
C GLY A 71 6.59 11.55 0.28
N THR A 72 6.20 10.87 1.35
CA THR A 72 6.65 9.52 1.66
C THR A 72 5.47 8.58 1.70
N MET A 73 5.65 7.38 1.18
CA MET A 73 4.69 6.28 1.23
C MET A 73 5.33 5.08 1.93
N ILE A 74 4.60 4.46 2.85
CA ILE A 74 4.96 3.16 3.44
C ILE A 74 4.03 2.09 2.86
N MET A 75 4.56 0.92 2.54
CA MET A 75 3.81 -0.13 1.85
C MET A 75 4.05 -1.51 2.47
N SER A 76 3.03 -2.37 2.43
CA SER A 76 3.02 -3.70 3.02
C SER A 76 1.99 -4.62 2.35
N GLU A 77 2.20 -5.93 2.41
CA GLU A 77 1.14 -6.90 2.06
C GLU A 77 0.02 -6.96 3.12
N SER A 78 0.32 -6.57 4.36
CA SER A 78 -0.62 -6.52 5.47
C SER A 78 -1.04 -5.08 5.75
N GLU A 79 -2.34 -4.81 5.62
CA GLU A 79 -2.94 -3.52 5.99
C GLU A 79 -2.87 -3.29 7.51
N GLU A 80 -3.09 -4.33 8.32
CA GLU A 80 -3.01 -4.27 9.79
C GLU A 80 -1.62 -3.82 10.28
N LEU A 81 -0.55 -4.23 9.57
CA LEU A 81 0.81 -3.79 9.89
C LEU A 81 1.00 -2.29 9.62
N LEU A 82 0.37 -1.76 8.57
CA LEU A 82 0.44 -0.33 8.27
C LEU A 82 -0.32 0.50 9.30
N ASP A 83 -1.49 0.02 9.71
CA ASP A 83 -2.28 0.68 10.75
C ASP A 83 -1.52 0.73 12.08
N ALA A 84 -0.91 -0.39 12.49
CA ALA A 84 -0.08 -0.42 13.70
C ALA A 84 1.11 0.56 13.66
N ILE A 85 1.72 0.78 12.47
CA ILE A 85 2.80 1.77 12.33
C ILE A 85 2.26 3.19 12.47
N CYS A 86 1.13 3.48 11.82
CA CYS A 86 0.51 4.80 11.89
C CYS A 86 -0.02 5.13 13.30
N ASP A 87 -0.49 4.14 14.05
CA ASP A 87 -0.95 4.31 15.43
C ASP A 87 0.23 4.56 16.38
N LEU A 88 1.36 3.87 16.19
CA LEU A 88 2.58 4.09 17.00
C LEU A 88 3.16 5.50 16.80
N ASP A 89 3.19 6.00 15.57
CA ASP A 89 3.67 7.37 15.31
C ASP A 89 2.78 8.41 16.00
N GLN A 90 1.45 8.23 16.00
CA GLN A 90 0.52 9.14 16.68
C GLN A 90 0.72 9.13 18.20
N LEU A 91 0.96 7.97 18.80
CA LEU A 91 1.20 7.85 20.24
C LEU A 91 2.54 8.50 20.67
N GLU A 92 3.57 8.45 19.84
CA GLU A 92 4.84 9.14 20.12
C GLU A 92 4.67 10.67 20.09
N GLU A 93 3.82 11.20 19.21
CA GLU A 93 3.49 12.62 19.13
C GLU A 93 2.72 13.11 20.35
N GLU A 94 1.70 12.35 20.81
CA GLU A 94 0.93 12.68 22.02
C GLU A 94 1.80 12.71 23.28
N ASN A 95 2.80 11.84 23.37
CA ASN A 95 3.66 11.74 24.53
C ASN A 95 4.82 12.76 24.52
N ALA A 96 5.27 13.22 23.34
CA ALA A 96 6.30 14.25 23.22
C ALA A 96 5.83 15.65 23.66
N GLY A 97 4.52 15.88 23.77
CA GLY A 97 3.92 17.12 24.25
C GLY A 97 3.76 17.25 25.77
N LEU A 98 4.14 16.23 26.56
CA LEU A 98 3.90 16.18 28.02
C LEU A 98 5.17 16.14 28.87
N SER A 99 6.33 16.49 28.32
CA SER A 99 7.55 16.65 29.10
C SER A 99 7.69 18.08 29.62
N GLU A 100 7.63 18.21 30.96
CA GLU A 100 7.83 19.41 31.80
C GLU A 100 6.57 20.19 32.21
N ASN A 101 5.80 19.63 33.15
CA ASN A 101 5.67 20.31 34.45
C ASN A 101 5.33 19.28 35.55
N ASN A 102 6.26 19.14 36.49
CA ASN A 102 6.10 18.31 37.68
C ASN A 102 5.48 19.19 38.78
N GLU A 103 4.43 18.70 39.44
CA GLU A 103 4.16 18.78 40.89
C GLU A 103 2.65 18.71 41.20
N ASP A 104 2.27 17.54 41.69
CA ASP A 104 1.47 17.32 42.91
C ASP A 104 0.18 18.13 43.12
N ASN A 105 -0.98 17.45 43.03
CA ASN A 105 -1.83 17.36 44.23
C ASN A 105 -2.81 16.19 44.17
N SER A 106 -2.90 15.51 45.32
CA SER A 106 -3.87 14.47 45.67
C SER A 106 -5.33 14.93 45.52
N SER A 107 -6.23 14.02 45.13
CA SER A 107 -7.16 13.41 46.09
C SER A 107 -8.29 12.61 45.42
N GLU A 108 -8.56 11.52 46.12
CA GLU A 108 -9.61 10.50 46.13
C GLU A 108 -10.97 10.62 45.38
N SER A 109 -11.37 9.42 44.92
CA SER A 109 -12.71 8.81 44.99
C SER A 109 -13.77 9.20 43.95
N SER A 110 -14.23 8.23 43.15
CA SER A 110 -15.41 7.42 43.52
C SER A 110 -15.71 6.33 42.48
N GLU A 111 -16.38 5.31 42.99
CA GLU A 111 -16.79 4.04 42.39
C GLU A 111 -17.85 4.21 41.29
N ASP A 112 -17.89 3.26 40.34
CA ASP A 112 -19.05 2.40 40.02
C ASP A 112 -19.35 2.20 38.52
N ASP A 113 -19.79 0.96 38.24
CA ASP A 113 -20.51 0.44 37.07
C ASP A 113 -19.80 0.08 35.73
N GLN A 114 -19.36 -1.19 35.70
CA GLN A 114 -19.71 -2.29 34.77
C GLN A 114 -19.70 -2.12 33.22
N PRO A 115 -19.42 -3.24 32.48
CA PRO A 115 -19.08 -3.20 31.05
C PRO A 115 -20.30 -3.37 30.11
N ALA A 116 -20.42 -2.48 29.12
CA ALA A 116 -21.42 -2.60 28.07
C ALA A 116 -21.00 -3.63 26.99
N ARG A 117 -21.56 -4.82 27.14
CA ARG A 117 -21.64 -5.94 26.19
C ARG A 117 -21.77 -5.56 24.71
N TRP A 118 -20.83 -6.09 23.93
CA TRP A 118 -20.98 -6.53 22.54
C TRP A 118 -22.39 -7.11 22.23
N LYS A 119 -23.05 -6.57 21.21
CA LYS A 119 -24.22 -7.20 20.57
C LYS A 119 -23.90 -7.43 19.10
N LYS A 120 -23.47 -8.65 18.78
CA LYS A 120 -23.66 -9.25 17.45
C LYS A 120 -25.16 -9.33 17.18
N ARG A 121 -25.62 -8.83 16.04
CA ARG A 121 -26.81 -9.37 15.36
C ARG A 121 -26.42 -9.77 13.95
N ALA A 122 -26.61 -11.05 13.69
CA ALA A 122 -26.57 -11.64 12.37
C ALA A 122 -27.91 -11.39 11.65
N ALA A 123 -27.77 -11.09 10.35
CA ALA A 123 -28.59 -11.44 9.20
C ALA A 123 -30.12 -11.57 9.32
N GLN A 124 -30.84 -10.84 8.46
CA GLN A 124 -31.65 -11.44 7.37
C GLN A 124 -32.17 -10.34 6.42
N GLY A 125 -32.04 -10.58 5.12
CA GLY A 125 -32.54 -9.66 4.08
C GLY A 125 -32.19 -10.15 2.68
N ASN A 126 -32.80 -11.27 2.30
CA ASN A 126 -32.64 -11.95 1.02
C ASN A 126 -33.53 -11.27 -0.04
N LEU A 127 -32.97 -10.60 -1.06
CA LEU A 127 -33.69 -10.31 -2.31
C LEU A 127 -32.76 -10.41 -3.53
N SER A 128 -33.08 -11.42 -4.33
CA SER A 128 -32.78 -11.68 -5.74
C SER A 128 -32.20 -10.53 -6.57
N GLY A 129 -31.03 -10.78 -7.15
CA GLY A 129 -30.50 -10.08 -8.33
C GLY A 129 -29.71 -11.07 -9.19
N ALA A 130 -30.07 -11.14 -10.47
CA ALA A 130 -29.58 -12.11 -11.46
C ALA A 130 -28.05 -12.28 -11.49
N PRO A 131 -27.53 -13.48 -11.84
CA PRO A 131 -26.10 -13.66 -12.01
C PRO A 131 -25.65 -12.94 -13.28
N ALA A 132 -25.15 -11.70 -13.11
CA ALA A 132 -24.39 -11.03 -14.14
C ALA A 132 -23.23 -11.95 -14.54
N LYS A 133 -23.16 -12.31 -15.83
CA LYS A 133 -22.03 -13.03 -16.43
C LYS A 133 -20.76 -12.22 -16.16
N LYS A 134 -20.05 -12.56 -15.09
CA LYS A 134 -18.68 -12.11 -14.88
C LYS A 134 -17.84 -12.75 -15.98
N THR A 135 -17.57 -11.98 -17.02
CA THR A 135 -16.52 -12.28 -17.98
C THR A 135 -15.25 -12.50 -17.16
N LYS A 136 -14.81 -13.76 -17.03
CA LYS A 136 -13.50 -14.11 -16.49
C LYS A 136 -12.47 -13.62 -17.50
N THR A 137 -12.14 -12.34 -17.45
CA THR A 137 -10.89 -11.84 -18.00
C THR A 137 -9.81 -12.59 -17.23
N ALA A 138 -9.03 -13.42 -17.92
CA ALA A 138 -7.94 -14.16 -17.30
C ALA A 138 -7.10 -13.17 -16.49
N THR A 139 -7.16 -13.29 -15.17
CA THR A 139 -6.45 -12.40 -14.25
C THR A 139 -4.98 -12.61 -14.55
N LYS A 140 -4.32 -11.61 -15.16
CA LYS A 140 -2.87 -11.53 -15.06
C LYS A 140 -2.53 -11.63 -13.57
N ALA A 141 -1.52 -12.41 -13.22
CA ALA A 141 -1.07 -12.50 -11.84
C ALA A 141 -0.68 -11.09 -11.39
N CYS A 142 -1.57 -10.47 -10.61
CA CYS A 142 -1.38 -9.17 -10.01
C CYS A 142 -1.23 -9.39 -8.51
N HIS A 143 -0.28 -8.69 -7.91
CA HIS A 143 -0.03 -8.77 -6.48
C HIS A 143 -0.34 -7.44 -5.83
N ARG A 144 -1.24 -7.48 -4.85
CA ARG A 144 -1.71 -6.29 -4.16
C ARG A 144 -0.79 -5.96 -2.99
N ILE A 145 -0.42 -4.70 -2.87
CA ILE A 145 0.30 -4.13 -1.75
C ILE A 145 -0.49 -2.92 -1.26
N TYR A 146 -0.75 -2.84 0.03
CA TYR A 146 -1.42 -1.71 0.66
C TYR A 146 -0.41 -0.62 0.97
N TYR A 147 -0.87 0.62 1.04
CA TYR A 147 -0.02 1.72 1.44
C TYR A 147 -0.71 2.72 2.38
N ARG A 148 0.15 3.47 3.07
CA ARG A 148 -0.17 4.71 3.77
C ARG A 148 0.78 5.78 3.24
N MET A 149 0.30 6.99 3.02
CA MET A 149 1.08 8.06 2.41
C MET A 149 0.82 9.40 3.11
N ARG A 150 1.90 10.15 3.33
CA ARG A 150 1.88 11.56 3.77
C ARG A 150 2.49 12.41 2.67
N VAL A 151 1.84 13.52 2.34
CA VAL A 151 2.28 14.42 1.27
C VAL A 151 2.24 15.87 1.73
N ALA A 152 3.17 16.66 1.22
CA ALA A 152 3.20 18.11 1.36
C ALA A 152 2.88 18.77 0.01
N ASP A 153 2.17 19.88 0.05
CA ASP A 153 2.01 20.77 -1.10
C ASP A 153 3.36 21.42 -1.41
N THR A 154 3.83 21.29 -2.65
CA THR A 154 5.13 21.83 -3.07
C THR A 154 5.15 23.36 -3.20
N GLY A 155 3.98 23.98 -3.34
CA GLY A 155 3.81 25.43 -3.44
C GLY A 155 3.72 26.13 -2.08
N THR A 156 3.01 25.54 -1.11
CA THR A 156 2.87 26.13 0.24
C THR A 156 3.82 25.52 1.27
N GLY A 157 4.24 24.27 1.07
CA GLY A 157 4.96 23.48 2.06
C GLY A 157 4.08 22.88 3.14
N ASP A 158 2.75 23.10 3.08
CA ASP A 158 1.83 22.58 4.08
C ASP A 158 1.74 21.06 3.95
N VAL A 159 1.94 20.38 5.09
CA VAL A 159 1.84 18.93 5.14
C VAL A 159 0.42 18.52 5.47
N ASP A 160 -0.11 17.59 4.68
CA ASP A 160 -1.39 16.96 4.99
C ASP A 160 -1.22 16.05 6.22
N ILE A 161 -1.93 16.41 7.29
CA ILE A 161 -1.93 15.69 8.56
C ILE A 161 -2.58 14.30 8.36
N ASP A 162 -3.56 14.21 7.46
CA ASP A 162 -4.30 13.00 7.22
C ASP A 162 -3.49 12.02 6.38
N THR A 163 -3.32 10.81 6.92
CA THR A 163 -2.58 9.76 6.23
C THR A 163 -3.47 9.14 5.15
N ARG A 164 -3.04 9.27 3.90
CA ARG A 164 -3.80 8.79 2.74
C ARG A 164 -3.61 7.29 2.56
N SER A 165 -4.71 6.55 2.40
CA SER A 165 -4.70 5.10 2.24
C SER A 165 -5.01 4.66 0.82
N GLY A 166 -4.50 3.48 0.47
CA GLY A 166 -4.75 2.90 -0.83
C GLY A 166 -4.03 1.57 -1.04
N TYR A 167 -3.99 1.13 -2.30
CA TYR A 167 -3.26 -0.06 -2.70
C TYR A 167 -2.66 0.06 -4.10
N LEU A 168 -1.63 -0.73 -4.36
CA LEU A 168 -0.97 -0.91 -5.65
C LEU A 168 -1.08 -2.38 -6.08
N ASP A 169 -1.61 -2.62 -7.26
CA ASP A 169 -1.64 -3.94 -7.90
C ASP A 169 -0.46 -4.05 -8.87
N PHE A 170 0.63 -4.66 -8.42
CA PHE A 170 1.85 -4.88 -9.20
C PHE A 170 1.68 -6.04 -10.19
N SER A 171 2.20 -5.87 -11.41
CA SER A 171 2.11 -6.85 -12.48
C SER A 171 3.32 -6.82 -13.41
N GLY A 172 3.35 -7.78 -14.34
CA GLY A 172 4.42 -7.88 -15.33
C GLY A 172 5.76 -8.30 -14.72
N GLY A 173 5.72 -9.05 -13.62
CA GLY A 173 6.85 -9.84 -13.14
C GLY A 173 6.89 -11.16 -13.90
N ASP A 174 8.08 -11.53 -14.37
CA ASP A 174 8.33 -12.81 -15.02
C ASP A 174 9.17 -13.74 -14.13
N HIS A 175 9.25 -15.00 -14.54
CA HIS A 175 10.09 -16.00 -13.90
C HIS A 175 11.59 -15.71 -14.06
N SER A 176 11.97 -14.66 -14.81
CA SER A 176 13.37 -14.31 -15.08
C SER A 176 14.01 -13.51 -13.95
N GLY A 177 13.26 -13.18 -12.89
CA GLY A 177 13.76 -12.42 -11.75
C GLY A 177 13.93 -10.92 -12.02
N ALA A 178 13.40 -10.40 -13.13
CA ALA A 178 13.49 -8.96 -13.46
C ALA A 178 12.66 -8.06 -12.54
N GLY A 179 11.75 -8.66 -11.75
CA GLY A 179 10.82 -7.98 -10.84
C GLY A 179 9.60 -7.41 -11.55
N TYR A 180 8.76 -6.67 -10.83
CA TYR A 180 7.55 -6.10 -11.41
C TYR A 180 7.87 -4.91 -12.31
N SER A 181 7.22 -4.83 -13.47
CA SER A 181 7.48 -3.77 -14.45
C SER A 181 6.40 -2.69 -14.46
N ARG A 182 5.22 -2.97 -13.89
CA ARG A 182 4.06 -2.06 -13.89
C ARG A 182 3.24 -2.22 -12.62
N PHE A 183 2.46 -1.19 -12.30
CA PHE A 183 1.41 -1.29 -11.30
C PHE A 183 0.20 -0.42 -11.68
N VAL A 184 -0.96 -0.76 -11.12
CA VAL A 184 -2.13 0.12 -11.05
C VAL A 184 -2.38 0.43 -9.58
N GLY A 185 -2.40 1.72 -9.24
CA GLY A 185 -2.61 2.22 -7.90
C GLY A 185 -4.00 2.82 -7.74
N VAL A 186 -4.53 2.69 -6.53
CA VAL A 186 -5.80 3.28 -6.11
C VAL A 186 -5.58 4.02 -4.81
N ALA A 187 -5.91 5.32 -4.79
CA ALA A 187 -6.08 6.08 -3.56
C ALA A 187 -7.58 6.12 -3.22
N ASN A 188 -7.92 5.72 -1.99
CA ASN A 188 -9.30 5.69 -1.52
C ASN A 188 -9.83 7.09 -1.23
N ASP A 189 -8.96 7.93 -0.68
CA ASP A 189 -9.21 9.33 -0.39
C ASP A 189 -7.95 10.15 -0.70
N PHE A 190 -8.16 11.31 -1.32
CA PHE A 190 -7.11 12.24 -1.68
C PHE A 190 -7.59 13.66 -1.40
N GLY A 191 -8.16 13.88 -0.20
CA GLY A 191 -8.54 15.18 0.35
C GLY A 191 -9.34 16.03 -0.64
N TRP A 192 -8.68 17.02 -1.25
CA TRP A 192 -9.24 17.93 -2.26
C TRP A 192 -9.78 17.26 -3.52
N LEU A 193 -9.31 16.06 -3.85
CA LEU A 193 -9.74 15.29 -5.01
C LEU A 193 -10.78 14.29 -4.56
N SER A 194 -12.02 14.75 -4.41
CA SER A 194 -13.12 13.94 -3.93
C SER A 194 -13.27 12.64 -4.75
N GLY A 195 -13.30 11.52 -4.04
CA GLY A 195 -13.53 10.19 -4.61
C GLY A 195 -12.27 9.45 -5.04
N LYS A 196 -12.49 8.18 -5.41
CA LYS A 196 -11.43 7.23 -5.77
C LYS A 196 -10.56 7.77 -6.91
N MET A 197 -9.25 7.78 -6.69
CA MET A 197 -8.26 8.14 -7.70
C MET A 197 -7.50 6.88 -8.15
N GLU A 198 -7.32 6.73 -9.46
CA GLU A 198 -6.51 5.67 -10.03
C GLU A 198 -5.27 6.25 -10.72
N PHE A 199 -4.12 5.63 -10.51
CA PHE A 199 -2.86 6.01 -11.12
C PHE A 199 -2.12 4.78 -11.62
N ASN A 200 -1.28 4.96 -12.65
CA ASN A 200 -0.62 3.86 -13.35
C ASN A 200 0.88 4.08 -13.31
N GLY A 201 1.64 3.07 -12.90
CA GLY A 201 3.09 3.13 -12.82
C GLY A 201 3.77 2.21 -13.82
N LYS A 202 4.85 2.69 -14.44
CA LYS A 202 5.77 1.90 -15.25
C LYS A 202 7.18 2.03 -14.69
N LYS A 203 7.84 0.90 -14.43
CA LYS A 203 9.23 0.87 -13.96
C LYS A 203 10.16 1.42 -15.05
N VAL A 204 10.99 2.38 -14.66
CA VAL A 204 11.98 3.03 -15.53
C VAL A 204 13.41 2.73 -15.09
N ALA A 205 13.62 2.38 -13.81
CA ALA A 205 14.93 1.94 -13.32
C ALA A 205 14.80 0.82 -12.27
N LYS A 206 15.82 -0.03 -12.19
CA LYS A 206 15.90 -1.11 -11.17
C LYS A 206 16.25 -0.58 -9.79
N THR A 207 17.07 0.47 -9.73
CA THR A 207 17.50 1.13 -8.51
C THR A 207 16.69 2.41 -8.33
N PRO A 208 16.13 2.67 -7.14
CA PRO A 208 15.43 3.92 -6.90
C PRO A 208 16.41 5.10 -6.91
N GLN A 209 15.93 6.29 -7.25
CA GLN A 209 16.75 7.48 -7.45
C GLN A 209 16.60 8.49 -6.31
N LYS A 210 15.38 8.73 -5.82
CA LYS A 210 15.11 9.61 -4.67
C LYS A 210 14.94 8.77 -3.39
N TRP A 211 15.63 9.15 -2.32
CA TRP A 211 15.42 8.55 -1.00
C TRP A 211 14.18 9.16 -0.33
N PRO A 212 13.31 8.35 0.32
CA PRO A 212 12.12 8.87 1.00
C PRO A 212 12.50 9.76 2.18
N THR A 213 11.78 10.88 2.32
CA THR A 213 11.87 11.73 3.51
C THR A 213 11.44 10.92 4.74
N SER A 214 11.98 11.26 5.91
CA SER A 214 11.57 10.61 7.16
C SER A 214 10.06 10.76 7.34
N TRP A 215 9.39 9.64 7.61
CA TRP A 215 7.95 9.59 7.77
C TRP A 215 7.45 10.47 8.92
N SER A 216 8.19 10.51 10.04
CA SER A 216 7.89 11.37 11.19
C SER A 216 8.25 12.84 10.97
N ARG A 217 9.14 13.16 10.01
CA ARG A 217 9.47 14.58 9.70
C ARG A 217 8.35 15.29 8.96
N LEU A 218 7.45 14.54 8.32
CA LEU A 218 6.28 15.09 7.64
C LEU A 218 5.16 15.48 8.62
N VAL A 219 5.42 15.55 9.92
CA VAL A 219 4.44 16.05 10.91
C VAL A 219 4.89 17.35 11.57
N CYS A 220 6.18 17.67 11.49
CA CYS A 220 6.74 18.87 12.10
C CYS A 220 6.88 19.99 11.07
N THR A 221 5.81 20.72 10.80
CA THR A 221 5.93 22.10 10.30
C THR A 221 4.84 22.97 10.93
N VAL A 222 4.78 22.97 12.26
CA VAL A 222 4.11 24.04 12.99
C VAL A 222 5.19 25.08 13.31
N GLY A 223 5.20 26.16 12.54
CA GLY A 223 5.93 27.38 12.86
C GLY A 223 5.10 28.30 13.75
#